data_AF-F4BSC6-F1
#
_entry.id   AF-F4BSC6-F1
#
_cell.length_a   1.000
_cell.length_b   1.000
_cell.length_c   1.000
_cell.angle_alpha   90.00
_cell.angle_beta   90.00
_cell.angle_gamma   90.00
#
_symmetry.space_group_name_H-M   'P 1'
#
loop_
_entity.id
_entity.type
_entity.pdbx_description
1 polymer ?
#
loop_
_entity_poly.entity_id
_entity_poly.type
_entity_poly.pdbx_seq_one_letter_code
_entity_poly.pdbx_strand_id
1 'polypeptide(L)' 'MIDLHCHILPGIDDGAKNMAREAVSEGITHILTTPHYKNGL' A
#
# COMPACT_ATOMS: atom_id res chain seq x y z
N MET A 1 -12.36 0.56 -8.03
CA MET A 1 -11.11 0.99 -8.71
C MET A 1 -9.98 0.05 -8.32
N ILE A 2 -8.95 -0.11 -9.15
CA ILE A 2 -7.79 -0.97 -8.84
C ILE A 2 -6.56 -0.07 -8.72
N ASP A 3 -5.85 -0.18 -7.60
CA ASP A 3 -4.54 0.43 -7.41
C ASP A 3 -3.45 -0.61 -7.70
N LEU A 4 -2.48 -0.24 -8.51
CA LEU A 4 -1.42 -1.12 -8.98
C LEU A 4 -0.09 -0.92 -8.26
N HIS A 5 0.02 0.09 -7.39
CA HIS A 5 1.25 0.39 -6.67
C HIS A 5 0.95 0.96 -5.29
N CYS A 6 1.03 0.11 -4.27
CA CYS A 6 0.77 0.52 -2.90
C CYS A 6 1.68 -0.19 -1.89
N HIS A 7 2.18 0.59 -0.93
CA HIS A 7 3.02 0.14 0.18
C HIS A 7 2.15 0.02 1.44
N ILE A 8 1.09 -0.78 1.34
CA ILE A 8 0.05 -0.88 2.39
C ILE A 8 0.37 -1.92 3.47
N LEU A 9 1.38 -2.77 3.26
CA LEU A 9 1.72 -3.84 4.19
C LEU A 9 2.51 -3.29 5.40
N PRO A 10 1.98 -3.39 6.62
CA PRO A 10 2.57 -2.73 7.78
C PRO A 10 3.90 -3.39 8.19
N GLY A 11 4.95 -2.56 8.30
CA GLY A 11 6.26 -2.98 8.79
C GLY A 11 7.10 -3.78 7.80
N ILE A 12 6.71 -3.80 6.52
CA ILE A 12 7.51 -4.43 5.45
C ILE A 12 8.57 -3.46 4.93
N ASP A 13 8.21 -2.20 4.73
CA ASP A 13 9.11 -1.15 4.26
C ASP A 13 8.77 0.22 4.90
N ASP A 14 9.16 1.30 4.23
CA ASP A 14 8.88 2.68 4.61
C ASP A 14 7.46 3.16 4.28
N GLY A 15 6.59 2.26 3.79
CA GLY A 15 5.17 2.51 3.59
C GLY A 15 4.41 2.87 4.87
N ALA A 16 3.29 3.58 4.71
CA ALA A 16 2.47 4.01 5.82
C ALA A 16 1.64 2.87 6.42
N LYS A 17 1.52 2.84 7.75
CA LYS A 17 0.93 1.71 8.49
C LYS A 17 -0.59 1.55 8.33
N ASN A 18 -1.34 2.61 8.03
CA ASN A 18 -2.80 2.63 8.15
C ASN A 18 -3.50 3.32 6.95
N MET A 19 -3.28 2.85 5.72
CA MET A 19 -3.88 3.46 4.51
C MET A 19 -5.17 2.79 4.02
N ALA A 20 -5.55 1.64 4.59
CA ALA A 20 -6.66 0.84 4.07
C ALA A 20 -8.03 1.55 4.13
N ARG A 21 -8.27 2.38 5.16
CA ARG A 21 -9.54 3.09 5.31
C ARG A 21 -9.69 4.21 4.27
N GLU A 22 -8.66 5.03 4.10
CA GLU A 22 -8.59 6.03 3.03
C GLU A 22 -8.77 5.41 1.65
N ALA A 23 -8.05 4.32 1.34
CA ALA A 23 -8.17 3.65 0.04
C ALA A 23 -9.60 3.21 -0.27
N VAL A 24 -10.31 2.65 0.72
CA VAL A 24 -11.73 2.29 0.58
C VAL A 24 -12.60 3.52 0.38
N SER A 25 -12.34 4.62 1.10
CA SER A 25 -13.10 5.87 0.95
C SER A 25 -12.95 6.52 -0.43
N GLU A 26 -11.81 6.29 -1.09
CA GLU A 26 -11.53 6.72 -2.47
C GLU A 26 -12.11 5.76 -3.53
N GLY A 27 -12.77 4.68 -3.11
CA GLY A 27 -13.38 3.69 -4.01
C GLY A 27 -12.38 2.68 -4.59
N ILE A 28 -11.19 2.55 -3.99
CA ILE A 28 -10.26 1.46 -4.30
C ILE A 28 -10.83 0.15 -3.73
N THR A 29 -10.90 -0.86 -4.59
CA THR A 29 -11.50 -2.17 -4.30
C THR A 29 -10.50 -3.30 -4.36
N HIS A 30 -9.39 -3.10 -5.07
CA HIS A 30 -8.31 -4.07 -5.23
C HIS A 30 -6.98 -3.31 -5.23
N ILE A 31 -5.97 -3.89 -4.58
CA ILE A 31 -4.63 -3.32 -4.47
C ILE A 31 -3.62 -4.40 -4.85
N LEU A 32 -2.75 -4.11 -5.81
CA LEU A 32 -1.50 -4.86 -6.01
C LEU A 32 -0.43 -4.25 -5.10
N THR A 33 -0.03 -4.99 -4.07
CA THR A 33 1.00 -4.50 -3.15
C THR A 33 2.37 -4.55 -3.82
N THR A 34 3.14 -3.47 -3.76
CA THR A 34 4.45 -3.36 -4.42
C THR A 34 5.50 -2.84 -3.44
N PRO A 35 5.72 -3.52 -2.30
CA PRO A 35 6.67 -3.06 -1.31
C PRO A 35 8.10 -3.03 -1.88
N HIS A 36 8.94 -2.19 -1.31
CA HIS A 36 10.36 -2.16 -1.62
C HIS A 36 11.02 -3.50 -1.26
N TYR A 37 11.65 -4.15 -2.24
CA TYR A 37 12.44 -5.37 -1.99
C TYR A 37 13.66 -5.08 -1.09
N LYS A 38 14.24 -3.89 -1.23
CA LYS A 38 15.35 -3.39 -0.41
C LYS A 38 14.97 -2.04 0.19
N ASN A 39 14.47 -2.07 1.42
CA ASN A 39 14.10 -0.86 2.13
C ASN A 39 15.35 -0.17 2.71
N GLY A 40 15.72 1.00 2.17
CA GLY A 40 16.85 1.80 2.64
C GLY A 40 18.23 1.44 2.08
N LEU A 41 18.30 0.65 1.00
CA LEU A 41 19.52 0.31 0.25
C LEU A 41 19.40 0.70 -1.21
#